data_AF-F9ERQ7-F1
#
_entry.id   AF-F9ERQ7-F1
#
_cell.length_a   1.000
_cell.length_b   1.000
_cell.length_c   1.000
_cell.angle_alpha   90.00
_cell.angle_beta   90.00
_cell.angle_gamma   90.00
#
_symmetry.space_group_name_H-M   'P 1'
#
loop_
_entity.id
_entity.type
_entity.pdbx_description
1 polymer ?
#
loop_
_entity_poly.entity_id
_entity_poly.type
_entity_poly.pdbx_seq_one_letter_code
_entity_poly.pdbx_strand_id
1 'polypeptide(L)'
;MILALFLITLSSKIPILFRNNNYMVGDVVKSDIYSPKTIVFRDKIGKDKIIQDMIDRLDKDYIYSSDAADIYKEEFENFHKEIIAIKKGNLKSFDYSGFERKTGKVMPESLINKLLEEDEEKIDEIFSKLDGELENAYKAGIYKEKNSIRINEPAKSEIDALEPFEREIINNFLIPNYIYDEAKTKSTINEKVSQIHDQYIEIKAGTLIAKTGEILTDRKIDILDKLGIYNYKMSIFIIALNLIFLLV
;
A
#
# COMPACT_ATOMS: atom_id res chain seq x y z
N MET A 1 18.30 -27.50 55.12
CA MET A 1 17.00 -27.04 55.68
C MET A 1 16.42 -25.86 54.89
N ILE A 2 17.20 -24.80 54.63
CA ILE A 2 16.76 -23.61 53.86
C ILE A 2 16.29 -23.96 52.44
N LEU A 3 17.04 -24.81 51.71
CA LEU A 3 16.65 -25.27 50.37
C LEU A 3 15.31 -26.04 50.33
N ALA A 4 15.04 -26.84 51.38
CA ALA A 4 13.80 -27.61 51.48
C ALA A 4 12.59 -26.71 51.79
N LEU A 5 12.76 -25.72 52.69
CA LEU A 5 11.73 -24.71 52.96
C LEU A 5 11.48 -23.80 51.75
N PHE A 6 12.51 -23.51 50.96
CA PHE A 6 12.39 -22.79 49.69
C PHE A 6 11.62 -23.62 48.64
N LEU A 7 11.94 -24.91 48.48
CA LEU A 7 11.21 -25.80 47.56
C LEU A 7 9.73 -25.93 47.93
N ILE A 8 9.41 -25.95 49.23
CA ILE A 8 8.03 -26.00 49.73
C ILE A 8 7.29 -24.66 49.47
N THR A 9 7.95 -23.53 49.71
CA THR A 9 7.35 -22.20 49.44
C THR A 9 7.18 -21.93 47.94
N LEU A 10 8.16 -22.33 47.12
CA LEU A 10 8.08 -22.25 45.67
C LEU A 10 6.99 -23.19 45.14
N SER A 11 6.94 -24.45 45.58
CA SER A 11 5.90 -25.41 45.15
C SER A 11 4.50 -24.99 45.56
N SER A 12 4.34 -24.28 46.69
CA SER A 12 3.04 -23.73 47.10
C SER A 12 2.56 -22.57 46.20
N LYS A 13 3.49 -21.86 45.53
CA LYS A 13 3.19 -20.73 44.62
C LYS A 13 3.26 -21.08 43.13
N ILE A 14 3.86 -22.22 42.77
CA ILE A 14 3.86 -22.79 41.42
C ILE A 14 2.42 -22.92 40.87
N PRO A 15 1.44 -23.49 41.60
CA PRO A 15 0.06 -23.54 41.14
C PRO A 15 -0.51 -22.15 40.84
N ILE A 16 -0.13 -21.12 41.59
CA ILE A 16 -0.61 -19.74 41.38
C ILE A 16 -0.05 -19.15 40.07
N LEU A 17 1.18 -19.52 39.70
CA LEU A 17 1.82 -19.11 38.44
C LEU A 17 1.24 -19.85 37.21
N PHE A 18 0.73 -21.07 37.39
CA PHE A 18 0.16 -21.91 36.31
C PHE A 18 -1.38 -21.95 36.25
N ARG A 19 -2.07 -21.46 37.29
CA ARG A 19 -3.54 -21.46 37.39
C ARG A 19 -4.19 -20.20 36.81
N ASN A 20 -3.43 -19.12 36.63
CA ASN A 20 -3.90 -18.00 35.81
C ASN A 20 -3.67 -18.34 34.33
N ASN A 21 -4.75 -18.34 33.56
CA ASN A 21 -4.76 -18.62 32.13
C ASN A 21 -3.80 -17.67 31.39
N ASN A 22 -2.56 -18.10 31.18
CA ASN A 22 -1.56 -17.35 30.42
C ASN A 22 -1.90 -17.46 28.94
N TYR A 23 -2.80 -16.59 28.47
CA TYR A 23 -3.15 -16.50 27.06
C TYR A 23 -2.12 -15.70 26.27
N MET A 24 -1.76 -16.19 25.09
CA MET A 24 -0.97 -15.50 24.08
C MET A 24 -1.83 -15.12 22.88
N VAL A 25 -1.31 -14.23 22.04
CA VAL A 25 -1.93 -13.92 20.75
C VAL A 25 -2.02 -15.22 19.93
N GLY A 26 -3.20 -15.51 19.41
CA GLY A 26 -3.49 -16.76 18.69
C GLY A 26 -4.02 -17.90 19.55
N ASP A 27 -4.00 -17.77 20.89
CA ASP A 27 -4.57 -18.80 21.75
C ASP A 27 -6.09 -18.84 21.68
N VAL A 28 -6.64 -20.04 21.85
CA VAL A 28 -8.08 -20.27 21.98
C VAL A 28 -8.50 -20.14 23.44
N VAL A 29 -9.51 -19.32 23.70
CA VAL A 29 -10.07 -19.08 25.03
C VAL A 29 -10.71 -20.36 25.57
N LYS A 30 -10.25 -20.81 26.74
CA LYS A 30 -10.69 -22.06 27.39
C LYS A 30 -11.94 -21.88 28.25
N SER A 31 -12.24 -20.65 28.66
CA SER A 31 -13.40 -20.29 29.47
C SER A 31 -13.71 -18.80 29.27
N ASP A 32 -14.99 -18.43 29.37
CA ASP A 32 -15.42 -17.03 29.27
C ASP A 32 -14.64 -16.14 30.25
N ILE A 33 -14.12 -15.03 29.75
CA ILE A 33 -13.32 -14.08 30.53
C ILE A 33 -14.14 -12.82 30.75
N TYR A 34 -14.44 -12.53 32.01
CA TYR A 34 -15.14 -11.33 32.42
C TYR A 34 -14.17 -10.34 33.05
N SER A 35 -14.43 -9.04 32.85
CA SER A 35 -13.65 -7.98 33.46
C SER A 35 -13.82 -7.98 34.99
N PRO A 36 -12.74 -8.08 35.78
CA PRO A 36 -12.83 -8.10 37.24
C PRO A 36 -13.08 -6.71 37.84
N LYS A 37 -12.83 -5.64 37.09
CA LYS A 37 -12.91 -4.25 37.57
C LYS A 37 -13.22 -3.29 36.43
N THR A 38 -13.77 -2.13 36.77
CA THR A 38 -13.92 -1.06 35.79
C THR A 38 -12.56 -0.41 35.54
N ILE A 39 -12.15 -0.29 34.27
CA ILE A 39 -10.96 0.46 33.87
C ILE A 39 -11.29 1.40 32.72
N VAL A 40 -10.58 2.52 32.68
CA VAL A 40 -10.48 3.39 31.52
C VAL A 40 -9.03 3.43 31.11
N PHE A 41 -8.76 3.16 29.85
CA PHE A 41 -7.40 3.21 29.34
C PHE A 41 -7.36 3.67 27.88
N ARG A 42 -6.19 4.15 27.48
CA ARG A 42 -5.92 4.58 26.11
C ARG A 42 -5.74 3.36 25.21
N ASP A 43 -6.64 3.18 24.26
CA ASP A 43 -6.63 2.10 23.28
C ASP A 43 -5.73 2.47 22.09
N LYS A 44 -4.43 2.22 22.26
CA LYS A 44 -3.43 2.51 21.22
C LYS A 44 -3.66 1.65 19.98
N ILE A 45 -3.93 0.35 20.15
CA ILE A 45 -4.13 -0.58 19.04
C ILE A 45 -5.38 -0.19 18.22
N GLY A 46 -6.45 0.23 18.90
CA GLY A 46 -7.63 0.78 18.25
C GLY A 46 -7.35 2.05 17.46
N LYS A 47 -6.57 2.99 18.03
CA LYS A 47 -6.14 4.21 17.34
C LYS A 47 -5.28 3.91 16.11
N ASP A 48 -4.32 3.00 16.25
CA ASP A 48 -3.41 2.61 15.16
C ASP A 48 -4.19 1.98 14.00
N LYS A 49 -5.21 1.18 14.29
CA LYS A 49 -6.11 0.64 13.26
C LYS A 49 -6.86 1.75 12.51
N ILE A 50 -7.38 2.75 13.21
CA ILE A 50 -8.06 3.91 12.56
C ILE A 50 -7.08 4.67 11.68
N ILE A 51 -5.84 4.86 12.12
CA ILE A 51 -4.78 5.50 11.33
C ILE A 51 -4.52 4.69 10.05
N GLN A 52 -4.35 3.37 10.15
CA GLN A 52 -4.11 2.52 8.98
C GLN A 52 -5.29 2.52 8.01
N ASP A 53 -6.52 2.34 8.51
CA ASP A 53 -7.72 2.40 7.69
C ASP A 53 -7.87 3.76 6.97
N MET A 54 -7.39 4.86 7.58
CA MET A 54 -7.35 6.18 6.95
C MET A 54 -6.29 6.26 5.85
N ILE A 55 -5.07 5.80 6.12
CA ILE A 55 -3.97 5.79 5.15
C ILE A 55 -4.35 4.95 3.93
N ASP A 56 -4.96 3.78 4.13
CA ASP A 56 -5.39 2.87 3.07
C ASP A 56 -6.46 3.47 2.14
N ARG A 57 -7.25 4.42 2.65
CA ARG A 57 -8.32 5.11 1.90
C ARG A 57 -7.89 6.46 1.34
N LEU A 58 -6.74 6.97 1.75
CA LEU A 58 -6.29 8.29 1.33
C LEU A 58 -5.73 8.21 -0.09
N ASP A 59 -6.25 9.04 -0.98
CA ASP A 59 -5.64 9.23 -2.29
C ASP A 59 -4.23 9.80 -2.14
N LYS A 60 -3.32 9.31 -2.98
CA LYS A 60 -1.95 9.84 -3.07
C LYS A 60 -1.98 11.22 -3.71
N ASP A 61 -1.14 12.13 -3.22
CA ASP A 61 -0.95 13.42 -3.86
C ASP A 61 0.00 13.29 -5.06
N TYR A 62 -0.39 13.88 -6.19
CA TYR A 62 0.42 13.92 -7.40
C TYR A 62 0.63 15.37 -7.84
N ILE A 63 1.81 15.66 -8.39
CA ILE A 63 2.11 16.90 -9.10
C ILE A 63 1.76 16.68 -10.57
N TYR A 64 0.86 17.53 -11.08
CA TYR A 64 0.59 17.63 -12.51
C TYR A 64 1.74 18.38 -13.18
N SER A 65 2.36 17.75 -14.18
CA SER A 65 3.34 18.38 -15.07
C SER A 65 2.69 18.59 -16.43
N SER A 66 2.24 19.82 -16.70
CA SER A 66 1.75 20.23 -18.03
C SER A 66 2.82 20.03 -19.09
N ASP A 67 4.06 20.38 -18.75
CA ASP A 67 5.20 20.39 -19.67
C ASP A 67 5.51 18.98 -20.21
N ALA A 68 5.22 17.94 -19.42
CA ALA A 68 5.38 16.56 -19.87
C ALA A 68 4.38 16.18 -20.97
N ALA A 69 3.12 16.60 -20.86
CA ALA A 69 2.10 16.26 -21.85
C ALA A 69 2.40 16.93 -23.22
N ASP A 70 2.83 18.19 -23.21
CA ASP A 70 3.14 18.94 -24.42
C ASP A 70 4.33 18.34 -25.19
N ILE A 71 5.40 17.95 -24.49
CA ILE A 71 6.59 17.32 -25.09
C ILE A 71 6.23 16.01 -25.81
N TYR A 72 5.40 15.16 -25.19
CA TYR A 72 5.05 13.87 -25.78
C TYR A 72 4.00 13.97 -26.87
N LYS A 73 3.12 14.97 -26.81
CA LYS A 73 2.22 15.28 -27.92
C LYS A 73 3.00 15.78 -29.13
N GLU A 74 3.95 16.69 -28.93
CA GLU A 74 4.86 17.14 -30.00
C GLU A 74 5.66 15.97 -30.59
N GLU A 75 6.16 15.06 -29.75
CA GLU A 75 6.88 13.90 -30.23
C GLU A 75 5.99 12.91 -31.00
N PHE A 76 4.72 12.78 -30.61
CA PHE A 76 3.75 11.97 -31.36
C PHE A 76 3.48 12.54 -32.76
N GLU A 77 3.33 13.87 -32.87
CA GLU A 77 3.20 14.53 -34.17
C GLU A 77 4.47 14.41 -35.03
N ASN A 78 5.64 14.53 -34.40
CA ASN A 78 6.93 14.37 -35.10
C ASN A 78 7.09 12.93 -35.61
N PHE A 79 6.69 11.95 -34.81
CA PHE A 79 6.66 10.55 -35.20
C PHE A 79 5.78 10.33 -36.44
N HIS A 80 4.56 10.87 -36.45
CA HIS A 80 3.67 10.81 -37.62
C HIS A 80 4.33 11.38 -38.88
N LYS A 81 4.89 12.59 -38.78
CA LYS A 81 5.58 13.28 -39.89
C LYS A 81 6.76 12.46 -40.41
N GLU A 82 7.50 11.82 -39.52
CA GLU A 82 8.65 11.00 -39.87
C GLU A 82 8.23 9.73 -40.64
N ILE A 83 7.19 9.03 -40.18
CA ILE A 83 6.64 7.85 -40.87
C ILE A 83 6.17 8.21 -42.28
N ILE A 84 5.43 9.31 -42.43
CA ILE A 84 4.97 9.79 -43.74
C ILE A 84 6.15 10.20 -44.63
N ALA A 85 7.19 10.83 -44.07
CA ALA A 85 8.38 11.18 -44.83
C ALA A 85 9.15 9.95 -45.34
N ILE A 86 9.22 8.87 -44.55
CA ILE A 86 9.81 7.59 -44.98
C ILE A 86 8.97 6.99 -46.11
N LYS A 87 7.64 6.95 -45.94
CA LYS A 87 6.72 6.39 -46.94
C LYS A 87 6.84 7.10 -48.29
N LYS A 88 7.00 8.43 -48.27
CA LYS A 88 7.19 9.28 -49.45
C LYS A 88 8.61 9.24 -50.04
N GLY A 89 9.54 8.52 -49.41
CA GLY A 89 10.94 8.43 -49.83
C GLY A 89 11.79 9.68 -49.53
N ASN A 90 11.25 10.62 -48.74
CA ASN A 90 11.97 11.83 -48.30
C ASN A 90 12.96 11.53 -47.16
N LEU A 91 12.73 10.44 -46.42
CA LEU A 91 13.59 9.95 -45.34
C LEU A 91 13.93 8.48 -45.59
N LYS A 92 15.15 8.06 -45.23
CA LYS A 92 15.60 6.67 -45.47
C LYS A 92 15.16 5.69 -44.39
N SER A 93 15.12 6.13 -43.13
CA SER A 93 14.90 5.27 -41.98
C SER A 93 14.50 6.10 -40.78
N PHE A 94 13.71 5.50 -39.89
CA PHE A 94 13.31 6.09 -38.61
C PHE A 94 14.50 6.31 -37.66
N ASP A 95 14.56 7.45 -36.96
CA ASP A 95 15.58 7.77 -35.94
C ASP A 95 15.22 7.17 -34.57
N TYR A 96 15.45 5.87 -34.44
CA TYR A 96 15.28 5.14 -33.16
C TYR A 96 16.07 5.78 -32.00
N SER A 97 17.27 6.28 -32.28
CA SER A 97 18.15 6.84 -31.26
C SER A 97 17.65 8.20 -30.74
N GLY A 98 17.12 9.02 -31.65
CA GLY A 98 16.47 10.28 -31.31
C GLY A 98 15.21 10.06 -30.49
N PHE A 99 14.40 9.08 -30.88
CA PHE A 99 13.19 8.70 -30.14
C PHE A 99 13.52 8.23 -28.72
N GLU A 100 14.47 7.31 -28.55
CA GLU A 100 14.85 6.80 -27.23
C GLU A 100 15.42 7.89 -26.33
N ARG A 101 16.24 8.81 -26.88
CA ARG A 101 16.80 9.91 -26.10
C ARG A 101 15.74 10.87 -25.56
N LYS A 102 14.65 11.10 -26.32
CA LYS A 102 13.57 12.01 -25.92
C LYS A 102 12.55 11.36 -25.00
N THR A 103 12.24 10.09 -25.24
CA THR A 103 11.15 9.39 -24.54
C THR A 103 11.60 8.42 -23.46
N GLY A 104 12.87 8.03 -23.45
CA GLY A 104 13.41 6.99 -22.59
C GLY A 104 12.84 5.59 -22.90
N LYS A 105 12.17 5.40 -24.04
CA LYS A 105 11.58 4.13 -24.48
C LYS A 105 12.21 3.66 -25.79
N VAL A 106 12.34 2.34 -25.92
CA VAL A 106 12.82 1.71 -27.15
C VAL A 106 11.63 1.43 -28.05
N MET A 107 11.63 2.05 -29.23
CA MET A 107 10.60 1.81 -30.25
C MET A 107 10.83 0.45 -30.94
N PRO A 108 9.83 -0.45 -30.99
CA PRO A 108 9.99 -1.73 -31.68
C PRO A 108 10.10 -1.57 -33.20
N GLU A 109 11.13 -2.16 -33.82
CA GLU A 109 11.28 -2.16 -35.28
C GLU A 109 10.08 -2.81 -36.00
N SER A 110 9.48 -3.84 -35.39
CA SER A 110 8.28 -4.50 -35.91
C SER A 110 7.09 -3.56 -36.05
N LEU A 111 6.98 -2.56 -35.19
CA LEU A 111 5.90 -1.58 -35.22
C LEU A 111 6.10 -0.62 -36.40
N ILE A 112 7.33 -0.16 -36.61
CA ILE A 112 7.69 0.72 -37.73
C ILE A 112 7.47 -0.01 -39.07
N ASN A 113 7.92 -1.26 -39.18
CA ASN A 113 7.74 -2.04 -40.40
C ASN A 113 6.26 -2.23 -40.73
N LYS A 114 5.41 -2.57 -39.74
CA LYS A 114 3.96 -2.66 -39.92
C LYS A 114 3.36 -1.32 -40.36
N LEU A 115 3.75 -0.20 -39.75
CA LEU A 115 3.27 1.13 -40.15
C LEU A 115 3.64 1.43 -41.60
N LEU A 116 4.85 1.07 -42.03
CA LEU A 116 5.33 1.29 -43.39
C LEU A 116 4.70 0.33 -44.43
N GLU A 117 4.09 -0.77 -44.01
CA GLU A 117 3.31 -1.67 -44.87
C GLU A 117 1.92 -1.11 -45.19
N GLU A 118 1.36 -0.28 -44.31
CA GLU A 118 0.03 0.32 -44.46
C GLU A 118 0.00 1.48 -45.47
N ASP A 119 -1.17 1.77 -46.04
CA ASP A 119 -1.36 2.89 -46.98
C ASP A 119 -1.31 4.25 -46.26
N GLU A 120 -0.88 5.31 -46.97
CA GLU A 120 -0.75 6.66 -46.40
C GLU A 120 -2.05 7.16 -45.76
N GLU A 121 -3.20 6.96 -46.43
CA GLU A 121 -4.51 7.35 -45.90
C GLU A 121 -4.83 6.65 -44.59
N LYS A 122 -4.50 5.36 -44.50
CA LYS A 122 -4.75 4.55 -43.29
C LYS A 122 -3.81 4.94 -42.15
N ILE A 123 -2.56 5.30 -42.44
CA ILE A 123 -1.63 5.85 -41.45
C ILE A 123 -2.23 7.15 -40.89
N ASP A 124 -2.67 8.08 -41.75
CA ASP A 124 -3.26 9.34 -41.31
C ASP A 124 -4.53 9.15 -40.47
N GLU A 125 -5.39 8.18 -40.83
CA GLU A 125 -6.57 7.81 -40.03
C GLU A 125 -6.19 7.29 -38.63
N ILE A 126 -5.23 6.38 -38.54
CA ILE A 126 -4.74 5.84 -37.27
C ILE A 126 -4.20 6.96 -36.38
N PHE A 127 -3.33 7.81 -36.93
CA PHE A 127 -2.69 8.88 -36.16
C PHE A 127 -3.69 9.95 -35.72
N SER A 128 -4.66 10.32 -36.55
CA SER A 128 -5.73 11.25 -36.19
C SER A 128 -6.59 10.73 -35.04
N LYS A 129 -6.95 9.44 -35.08
CA LYS A 129 -7.68 8.78 -34.00
C LYS A 129 -6.84 8.74 -32.71
N LEU A 130 -5.60 8.30 -32.81
CA LEU A 130 -4.70 8.16 -31.66
C LEU A 130 -4.33 9.50 -31.01
N ASP A 131 -4.27 10.60 -31.77
CA ASP A 131 -4.02 11.94 -31.22
C ASP A 131 -5.15 12.35 -30.24
N GLY A 132 -6.40 12.10 -30.62
CA GLY A 132 -7.56 12.34 -29.75
C GLY A 132 -7.52 11.50 -28.46
N GLU A 133 -7.18 10.22 -28.59
CA GLU A 133 -7.04 9.30 -27.45
C GLU A 133 -5.88 9.69 -26.54
N LEU A 134 -4.75 10.11 -27.11
CA LEU A 134 -3.59 10.57 -26.36
C LEU A 134 -3.90 11.83 -25.56
N GLU A 135 -4.61 12.78 -26.17
CA GLU A 135 -5.08 14.00 -25.50
C GLU A 135 -6.05 13.68 -24.35
N ASN A 136 -6.99 12.75 -24.57
CA ASN A 136 -7.92 12.29 -23.53
C ASN A 136 -7.18 11.61 -22.38
N ALA A 137 -6.17 10.78 -22.67
CA ALA A 137 -5.36 10.12 -21.65
C ALA A 137 -4.58 11.12 -20.79
N TYR A 138 -3.97 12.13 -21.41
CA TYR A 138 -3.26 13.18 -20.69
C TYR A 138 -4.20 14.06 -19.84
N LYS A 139 -5.42 14.33 -20.32
CA LYS A 139 -6.46 15.05 -19.56
C LYS A 139 -6.97 14.22 -18.37
N ALA A 140 -7.24 12.93 -18.57
CA ALA A 140 -7.69 12.03 -17.51
C ALA A 140 -6.58 11.84 -16.45
N GLY A 141 -5.33 11.80 -16.91
CA GLY A 141 -4.15 11.69 -16.07
C GLY A 141 -3.49 10.33 -16.15
N ILE A 142 -2.19 10.36 -16.36
CA ILE A 142 -1.30 9.21 -16.47
C ILE A 142 -0.34 9.26 -15.28
N TYR A 143 -0.30 8.21 -14.47
CA TYR A 143 0.56 8.13 -13.29
C TYR A 143 1.37 6.84 -13.28
N LYS A 144 2.54 6.90 -12.62
CA LYS A 144 3.35 5.71 -12.37
C LYS A 144 2.93 5.06 -11.06
N GLU A 145 2.55 3.79 -11.12
CA GLU A 145 2.39 2.97 -9.93
C GLU A 145 3.39 1.82 -9.95
N LYS A 146 4.33 1.85 -9.00
CA LYS A 146 5.48 0.94 -8.95
C LYS A 146 6.29 1.01 -10.26
N ASN A 147 6.18 -0.02 -11.11
CA ASN A 147 6.88 -0.12 -12.40
C ASN A 147 5.91 -0.10 -13.60
N SER A 148 4.61 0.12 -13.37
CA SER A 148 3.59 0.18 -14.43
C SER A 148 3.03 1.58 -14.58
N ILE A 149 2.71 1.94 -15.83
CA ILE A 149 1.96 3.14 -16.17
C ILE A 149 0.47 2.83 -15.99
N ARG A 150 -0.26 3.74 -15.34
CA ARG A 150 -1.70 3.69 -15.17
C ARG A 150 -2.34 4.96 -15.70
N ILE A 151 -3.56 4.80 -16.22
CA ILE A 151 -4.36 5.87 -16.82
C ILE A 151 -5.68 5.88 -16.04
N ASN A 152 -6.19 7.07 -15.72
CA ASN A 152 -7.49 7.20 -15.09
C ASN A 152 -8.63 6.85 -16.06
N GLU A 153 -9.75 6.36 -15.50
CA GLU A 153 -10.98 6.19 -16.27
C GLU A 153 -11.60 7.57 -16.59
N PRO A 154 -12.27 7.75 -17.75
CA PRO A 154 -12.66 6.74 -18.74
C PRO A 154 -11.60 6.43 -19.81
N ALA A 155 -10.54 7.25 -19.94
CA ALA A 155 -9.56 7.13 -21.03
C ALA A 155 -8.87 5.75 -21.08
N LYS A 156 -8.70 5.10 -19.93
CA LYS A 156 -8.19 3.73 -19.87
C LYS A 156 -9.08 2.74 -20.63
N SER A 157 -10.39 2.79 -20.41
CA SER A 157 -11.35 1.91 -21.11
C SER A 157 -11.38 2.19 -22.62
N GLU A 158 -11.19 3.44 -23.04
CA GLU A 158 -11.13 3.85 -24.44
C GLU A 158 -9.87 3.27 -25.12
N ILE A 159 -8.71 3.41 -24.49
CA ILE A 159 -7.45 2.81 -24.96
C ILE A 159 -7.53 1.28 -24.99
N ASP A 160 -8.19 0.68 -23.98
CA ASP A 160 -8.39 -0.76 -23.92
C ASP A 160 -9.38 -1.31 -24.97
N ALA A 161 -10.14 -0.44 -25.63
CA ALA A 161 -11.03 -0.77 -26.73
C ALA A 161 -10.36 -0.60 -28.12
N LEU A 162 -9.18 0.02 -28.19
CA LEU A 162 -8.44 0.18 -29.45
C LEU A 162 -8.00 -1.15 -30.04
N GLU A 163 -7.83 -1.18 -31.37
CA GLU A 163 -7.29 -2.35 -32.06
C GLU A 163 -5.88 -2.67 -31.55
N PRO A 164 -5.45 -3.95 -31.56
CA PRO A 164 -4.17 -4.35 -30.97
C PRO A 164 -2.98 -3.53 -31.47
N PHE A 165 -2.97 -3.19 -32.76
CA PHE A 165 -1.91 -2.40 -33.38
C PHE A 165 -1.94 -0.92 -32.96
N GLU A 166 -3.12 -0.30 -32.96
CA GLU A 166 -3.33 1.08 -32.47
C GLU A 166 -2.87 1.21 -31.00
N ARG A 167 -3.22 0.22 -30.19
CA ARG A 167 -2.82 0.15 -28.78
C ARG A 167 -1.31 -0.01 -28.61
N GLU A 168 -0.67 -0.79 -29.48
CA GLU A 168 0.79 -0.94 -29.50
C GLU A 168 1.47 0.42 -29.76
N ILE A 169 0.95 1.22 -30.70
CA ILE A 169 1.46 2.55 -31.02
C ILE A 169 1.30 3.48 -29.82
N ILE A 170 0.07 3.69 -29.33
CA ILE A 170 -0.19 4.69 -28.29
C ILE A 170 0.57 4.40 -26.99
N ASN A 171 0.76 3.14 -26.62
CA ASN A 171 1.51 2.74 -25.42
C ASN A 171 2.97 3.22 -25.42
N ASN A 172 3.57 3.45 -26.58
CA ASN A 172 4.91 4.04 -26.67
C ASN A 172 4.90 5.52 -26.27
N PHE A 173 3.79 6.23 -26.41
CA PHE A 173 3.67 7.67 -26.14
C PHE A 173 2.98 8.01 -24.81
N LEU A 174 2.35 7.03 -24.16
CA LEU A 174 1.76 7.22 -22.83
C LEU A 174 2.86 7.29 -21.77
N ILE A 175 3.09 8.49 -21.22
CA ILE A 175 4.10 8.73 -20.18
C ILE A 175 3.45 9.48 -19.00
N PRO A 176 3.83 9.17 -17.74
CA PRO A 176 3.21 9.81 -16.59
C PRO A 176 3.35 11.34 -16.60
N ASN A 177 2.22 12.04 -16.62
CA ASN A 177 2.12 13.48 -16.39
C ASN A 177 1.67 13.83 -14.96
N TYR A 178 1.34 12.81 -14.15
CA TYR A 178 1.15 12.91 -12.71
C TYR A 178 2.31 12.21 -12.00
N ILE A 179 3.21 13.00 -11.42
CA ILE A 179 4.36 12.51 -10.66
C ILE A 179 3.94 12.43 -9.18
N TYR A 180 4.11 11.26 -8.56
CA TYR A 180 3.80 11.07 -7.15
C TYR A 180 4.62 12.03 -6.28
N ASP A 181 3.95 12.87 -5.51
CA ASP A 181 4.58 13.77 -4.56
C ASP A 181 4.63 13.09 -3.19
N GLU A 182 5.74 12.42 -2.93
CA GLU A 182 5.96 11.73 -1.66
C GLU A 182 5.98 12.70 -0.48
N ALA A 183 6.53 13.90 -0.66
CA ALA A 183 6.65 14.88 0.41
C ALA A 183 5.27 15.43 0.79
N LYS A 184 4.47 15.83 -0.20
CA LYS A 184 3.10 16.31 0.01
C LYS A 184 2.19 15.22 0.54
N THR A 185 2.24 14.01 -0.03
CA THR A 185 1.44 12.87 0.48
C THR A 185 1.78 12.58 1.95
N LYS A 186 3.07 12.54 2.32
CA LYS A 186 3.48 12.36 3.72
C LYS A 186 3.00 13.51 4.61
N SER A 187 3.05 14.75 4.12
CA SER A 187 2.54 15.90 4.85
C SER A 187 1.04 15.81 5.10
N THR A 188 0.25 15.48 4.07
CA THR A 188 -1.21 15.29 4.14
C THR A 188 -1.57 14.16 5.11
N ILE A 189 -0.86 13.03 5.06
CA ILE A 189 -1.02 11.94 6.02
C ILE A 189 -0.73 12.42 7.43
N ASN A 190 0.40 13.08 7.66
CA ASN A 190 0.80 13.56 8.99
C ASN A 190 -0.21 14.57 9.57
N GLU A 191 -0.69 15.49 8.74
CA GLU A 191 -1.72 16.45 9.14
C GLU A 191 -3.00 15.74 9.58
N LYS A 192 -3.52 14.82 8.77
CA LYS A 192 -4.74 14.08 9.10
C LYS A 192 -4.55 13.15 10.30
N VAL A 193 -3.40 12.50 10.44
CA VAL A 193 -3.05 11.67 11.60
C VAL A 193 -2.98 12.52 12.88
N SER A 194 -2.48 13.75 12.80
CA SER A 194 -2.43 14.67 13.96
C SER A 194 -3.81 15.05 14.50
N GLN A 195 -4.83 15.02 13.64
CA GLN A 195 -6.22 15.29 14.01
C GLN A 195 -6.90 14.08 14.66
N ILE A 196 -6.31 12.87 14.57
CA ILE A 196 -6.83 11.68 15.25
C ILE A 196 -6.47 11.77 16.74
N HIS A 197 -7.47 12.13 17.54
CA HIS A 197 -7.35 12.17 18.99
C HIS A 197 -7.13 10.79 19.60
N ASP A 198 -6.59 10.78 20.81
CA ASP A 198 -6.41 9.55 21.57
C ASP A 198 -7.74 8.88 21.86
N GLN A 199 -7.79 7.58 21.57
CA GLN A 199 -8.96 6.75 21.81
C GLN A 199 -8.90 6.20 23.23
N TYR A 200 -9.99 6.35 23.96
CA TYR A 200 -10.15 5.80 25.30
C TYR A 200 -11.32 4.83 25.30
N ILE A 201 -11.12 3.68 25.93
CA ILE A 201 -12.20 2.72 26.14
C ILE A 201 -12.45 2.56 27.63
N GLU A 202 -13.72 2.52 28.00
CA GLU A 202 -14.18 2.16 29.34
C GLU A 202 -14.69 0.72 29.29
N ILE A 203 -14.09 -0.14 30.11
CA ILE A 203 -14.56 -1.51 30.32
C ILE A 203 -15.09 -1.57 31.74
N LYS A 204 -16.38 -1.87 31.88
CA LYS A 204 -17.01 -2.00 33.21
C LYS A 204 -16.71 -3.36 33.82
N ALA A 205 -16.76 -3.42 35.16
CA ALA A 205 -16.71 -4.69 35.87
C ALA A 205 -17.85 -5.62 35.39
N GLY A 206 -17.56 -6.91 35.25
CA GLY A 206 -18.50 -7.92 34.76
C GLY A 206 -18.74 -7.92 33.25
N THR A 207 -18.09 -7.05 32.46
CA THR A 207 -18.17 -7.11 30.99
C THR A 207 -17.45 -8.35 30.46
N LEU A 208 -18.10 -9.11 29.56
CA LEU A 208 -17.48 -10.23 28.85
C LEU A 208 -16.44 -9.70 27.86
N ILE A 209 -15.19 -10.11 28.02
CA ILE A 209 -14.03 -9.66 27.21
C ILE A 209 -13.71 -10.66 26.11
N ALA A 210 -13.77 -11.95 26.43
CA ALA A 210 -13.52 -13.01 25.46
C ALA A 210 -14.37 -14.24 25.79
N LYS A 211 -14.90 -14.90 24.76
CA LYS A 211 -15.78 -16.06 24.91
C LYS A 211 -15.00 -17.36 24.70
N THR A 212 -15.41 -18.43 25.37
CA THR A 212 -14.88 -19.77 25.15
C THR A 212 -14.91 -20.16 23.66
N GLY A 213 -13.78 -20.65 23.14
CA GLY A 213 -13.61 -21.00 21.73
C GLY A 213 -13.16 -19.85 20.82
N GLU A 214 -13.08 -18.62 21.33
CA GLU A 214 -12.59 -17.47 20.56
C GLU A 214 -11.05 -17.46 20.47
N ILE A 215 -10.52 -17.00 19.34
CA ILE A 215 -9.07 -16.78 19.15
C ILE A 215 -8.71 -15.37 19.63
N LEU A 216 -7.69 -15.27 20.49
CA LEU A 216 -7.27 -13.98 21.05
C LEU A 216 -6.40 -13.18 20.07
N THR A 217 -6.86 -11.96 19.78
CA THR A 217 -6.14 -10.98 18.96
C THR A 217 -5.21 -10.11 19.80
N ASP A 218 -4.29 -9.39 19.16
CA ASP A 218 -3.37 -8.44 19.84
C ASP A 218 -4.13 -7.43 20.73
N ARG A 219 -5.23 -6.88 20.22
CA ARG A 219 -6.07 -5.93 20.97
C ARG A 219 -6.69 -6.57 22.21
N LYS A 220 -7.15 -7.83 22.12
CA LYS A 220 -7.72 -8.54 23.28
C LYS A 220 -6.65 -8.86 24.32
N ILE A 221 -5.44 -9.24 23.90
CA ILE A 221 -4.33 -9.46 24.82
C ILE A 221 -3.94 -8.16 25.54
N ASP A 222 -3.87 -7.02 24.85
CA ASP A 222 -3.61 -5.73 25.51
C ASP A 222 -4.73 -5.37 26.52
N ILE A 223 -6.00 -5.59 26.16
CA ILE A 223 -7.13 -5.42 27.10
C ILE A 223 -6.95 -6.30 28.36
N LEU A 224 -6.63 -7.59 28.18
CA LEU A 224 -6.44 -8.54 29.28
C LEU A 224 -5.25 -8.17 30.17
N ASP A 225 -4.18 -7.63 29.57
CA ASP A 225 -3.02 -7.07 30.27
C ASP A 225 -3.40 -5.86 31.14
N LYS A 226 -4.15 -4.89 30.59
CA LYS A 226 -4.62 -3.71 31.38
C LYS A 226 -5.59 -4.08 32.49
N LEU A 227 -6.39 -5.13 32.31
CA LEU A 227 -7.26 -5.65 33.35
C LEU A 227 -6.49 -6.37 34.47
N GLY A 228 -5.21 -6.69 34.26
CA GLY A 228 -4.39 -7.46 35.20
C GLY A 228 -4.80 -8.93 35.27
N ILE A 229 -5.59 -9.40 34.31
CA ILE A 229 -5.95 -10.81 34.14
C ILE A 229 -4.73 -11.57 33.60
N TYR A 230 -3.89 -10.87 32.83
CA TYR A 230 -2.67 -11.40 32.23
C TYR A 230 -1.48 -10.49 32.55
N ASN A 231 -0.33 -11.08 32.93
CA ASN A 231 0.95 -10.37 32.98
C ASN A 231 2.12 -11.37 32.89
N TYR A 232 2.31 -11.95 31.71
CA TYR A 232 3.40 -12.91 31.46
C TYR A 232 4.80 -12.33 31.72
N LYS A 233 4.98 -11.04 31.45
CA LYS A 233 6.24 -10.32 31.72
C LYS A 233 6.55 -10.28 33.22
N MET A 234 5.54 -10.05 34.05
CA MET A 234 5.72 -10.08 35.50
C MET A 234 5.94 -11.48 36.03
N SER A 235 5.30 -12.51 35.46
CA SER A 235 5.58 -13.91 35.80
C SER A 235 7.03 -14.29 35.49
N ILE A 236 7.55 -13.95 34.31
CA ILE A 236 8.97 -14.16 33.97
C ILE A 236 9.88 -13.36 34.90
N PHE A 237 9.57 -12.10 35.16
CA PHE A 237 10.36 -11.25 36.05
C PHE A 237 10.43 -11.82 37.48
N ILE A 238 9.31 -12.30 38.02
CA ILE A 238 9.27 -12.96 39.33
C ILE A 238 10.13 -14.23 39.31
N ILE A 239 10.07 -15.04 38.26
CA ILE A 239 10.89 -16.25 38.12
C ILE A 239 12.39 -15.88 38.07
N ALA A 240 12.76 -14.87 37.29
CA ALA A 240 14.14 -14.40 37.15
C ALA A 240 14.69 -13.81 38.47
N LEU A 241 13.89 -12.99 39.17
CA LEU A 241 14.26 -12.41 40.46
C LEU A 241 14.50 -13.50 41.52
N ASN A 242 13.66 -14.54 41.53
CA ASN A 242 13.82 -15.68 42.44
C ASN A 242 15.04 -16.55 42.09
N LEU A 243 15.39 -16.69 40.81
CA LEU A 243 16.62 -17.38 40.39
C LEU A 243 17.89 -16.63 40.83
N ILE A 244 17.88 -15.29 40.71
CA ILE A 244 18.99 -14.44 41.17
C ILE A 244 19.14 -14.52 42.69
N PHE A 245 18.04 -14.49 43.44
CA PHE A 245 18.05 -14.65 44.90
C PHE A 245 18.60 -16.00 45.37
N LEU A 246 18.60 -17.02 44.50
CA LEU A 246 19.11 -18.37 44.81
C LEU A 246 20.63 -18.50 44.56
N LEU A 247 21.18 -17.61 43.73
CA LEU A 247 22.61 -17.57 43.38
C LEU A 247 23.44 -16.70 44.34
N VAL A 248 22.78 -15.88 45.17
CA VAL A 248 23.37 -15.01 46.21
C VAL A 248 23.17 -15.65 47.58
#